data_AF-A0AAV6TT03-F1
#
_entry.id   AF-A0AAV6TT03-F1
#
_cell.length_a   1.000
_cell.length_b   1.000
_cell.length_c   1.000
_cell.angle_alpha   90.00
_cell.angle_beta   90.00
_cell.angle_gamma   90.00
#
_symmetry.space_group_name_H-M   'P 1'
#
loop_
_entity.id
_entity.type
_entity.pdbx_description
1 polymer ?
#
loop_
_entity_poly.entity_id
_entity_poly.type
_entity_poly.pdbx_seq_one_letter_code
_entity_poly.pdbx_strand_id
1 'polypeptide(L)'
;MNVYVDFTKSRLGVLPSDLFKGLHVTKVSFTNCDLKGIGEKGRSALEGLEDVIEEFSVHFSFSEDNELKFLNVSTLRALEVLEIEGNEIHSTRLRMVREWSCEPQDSVCHDELS
;
A
#
# COMPACT_ATOMS: atom_id res chain seq x y z
N MET A 1 0.10 17.33 15.59
CA MET A 1 -0.34 17.82 14.26
C MET A 1 -0.37 16.62 13.36
N ASN A 2 -1.52 16.31 12.78
CA ASN A 2 -1.67 15.14 11.93
C ASN A 2 -1.20 15.52 10.53
N VAL A 3 -0.24 14.77 10.00
CA VAL A 3 0.31 14.99 8.66
C VAL A 3 -0.25 13.92 7.74
N TYR A 4 -0.86 14.38 6.64
CA TYR A 4 -1.30 13.54 5.54
C TYR A 4 -0.35 13.70 4.37
N VAL A 5 0.11 12.58 3.81
CA VAL A 5 0.94 12.56 2.62
C VAL A 5 0.19 11.83 1.51
N ASP A 6 -0.01 12.52 0.40
CA ASP A 6 -0.72 12.01 -0.77
C ASP A 6 0.19 12.07 -1.99
N PHE A 7 0.39 10.92 -2.63
CA PHE A 7 1.03 10.83 -3.92
C PHE A 7 0.02 10.37 -4.96
N THR A 8 -0.20 11.22 -5.96
CA THR A 8 -1.11 10.93 -7.07
C THR A 8 -0.36 11.01 -8.40
N LYS A 9 -0.56 10.03 -9.29
CA LYS A 9 -0.07 10.05 -10.69
C LYS A 9 1.44 10.27 -10.83
N SER A 10 2.21 9.72 -9.89
CA SER A 10 3.64 9.98 -9.76
C SER A 10 4.50 8.76 -10.07
N ARG A 11 5.66 8.98 -10.70
CA ARG A 11 6.65 7.92 -10.98
C ARG A 11 7.66 7.83 -9.84
N LEU A 12 7.30 7.10 -8.79
CA LEU A 12 8.06 7.09 -7.54
C LEU A 12 9.15 6.01 -7.52
N GLY A 13 9.00 4.94 -8.31
CA GLY A 13 9.96 3.85 -8.31
C GLY A 13 10.00 3.15 -6.94
N VAL A 14 11.19 2.98 -6.38
CA VAL A 14 11.36 2.41 -5.04
C VAL A 14 11.40 3.53 -4.02
N LEU A 15 10.55 3.45 -3.00
CA LEU A 15 10.54 4.43 -1.91
C LEU A 15 11.74 4.22 -0.98
N PRO A 16 12.47 5.29 -0.60
CA PRO A 16 13.54 5.20 0.40
C PRO A 16 13.02 4.75 1.76
N SER A 17 13.80 3.93 2.48
CA SER A 17 13.42 3.42 3.81
C SER A 17 13.30 4.50 4.90
N ASP A 18 13.87 5.68 4.66
CA ASP A 18 13.87 6.82 5.58
C ASP A 18 12.92 7.95 5.16
N LEU A 19 12.09 7.73 4.13
CA LEU A 19 11.19 8.75 3.56
C LEU A 19 10.31 9.44 4.60
N PHE A 20 9.80 8.68 5.58
CA PHE A 20 8.92 9.20 6.63
C PHE A 20 9.60 9.32 8.00
N LYS A 21 10.91 9.09 8.08
CA LYS A 21 11.63 9.03 9.35
C LYS A 21 11.57 10.37 10.08
N GLY A 22 11.10 10.34 11.33
CA GLY A 22 11.00 11.53 12.17
C GLY A 22 9.81 12.45 11.83
N LEU A 23 8.95 12.03 10.89
CA LEU A 23 7.70 12.71 10.59
C LEU A 23 6.56 12.09 11.38
N HIS A 24 5.61 12.93 11.81
CA HIS A 24 4.39 12.48 12.47
C HIS A 24 3.26 12.26 11.45
N VAL A 25 3.51 11.36 10.50
CA VAL A 25 2.57 11.04 9.42
C VAL A 25 1.53 10.05 9.92
N THR A 26 0.28 10.50 9.94
CA THR A 26 -0.85 9.68 10.40
C THR A 26 -1.55 8.99 9.23
N LYS A 27 -1.39 9.52 8.01
CA LYS A 27 -2.04 9.01 6.81
C LYS A 27 -1.10 9.08 5.60
N VAL A 28 -1.01 7.98 4.85
CA VAL A 28 -0.25 7.93 3.58
C VAL A 28 -1.11 7.29 2.50
N SER A 29 -1.21 7.96 1.35
CA SER A 29 -1.89 7.44 0.16
C SER A 29 -0.99 7.45 -1.07
N PHE A 30 -1.04 6.37 -1.83
CA PHE A 30 -0.48 6.27 -3.18
C PHE A 30 -1.57 5.90 -4.16
N THR A 31 -1.88 6.77 -5.12
CA THR A 31 -2.91 6.52 -6.13
C THR A 31 -2.37 6.74 -7.54
N ASN A 32 -2.57 5.76 -8.42
CA ASN A 32 -2.10 5.81 -9.82
C ASN A 32 -0.59 6.10 -9.92
N CYS A 33 0.21 5.60 -8.99
CA CYS A 33 1.66 5.77 -9.03
C CYS A 33 2.34 4.66 -9.84
N ASP A 34 3.60 4.85 -10.20
CA ASP A 34 4.46 3.76 -10.70
C ASP A 34 5.43 3.38 -9.57
N LEU A 35 4.95 2.53 -8.66
CA LEU A 35 5.73 2.01 -7.54
C LEU A 35 6.40 0.69 -7.92
N LYS A 36 7.65 0.55 -7.47
CA LYS A 36 8.46 -0.67 -7.59
C LYS A 36 8.74 -1.32 -6.24
N GLY A 37 8.54 -0.59 -5.15
CA GLY A 37 8.72 -1.08 -3.80
C GLY A 37 8.48 -0.01 -2.74
N ILE A 38 8.02 -0.44 -1.57
CA ILE A 38 7.79 0.42 -0.40
C ILE A 38 8.94 0.18 0.59
N GLY A 39 10.13 0.65 0.22
CA GLY A 39 11.37 0.44 0.98
C GLY A 39 12.46 -0.27 0.19
N GLU A 40 13.66 -0.26 0.75
CA GLU A 40 14.88 -0.78 0.12
C GLU A 40 15.54 -1.85 1.00
N LYS A 41 16.12 -2.88 0.37
CA LYS A 41 17.07 -3.82 0.99
C LYS A 41 16.60 -4.38 2.35
N GLY A 42 15.35 -4.84 2.41
CA GLY A 42 14.78 -5.47 3.60
C GLY A 42 14.29 -4.50 4.68
N ARG A 43 14.33 -3.18 4.42
CA ARG A 43 13.74 -2.15 5.27
C ARG A 43 12.49 -1.58 4.62
N SER A 44 11.51 -1.24 5.45
CA SER A 44 10.25 -0.64 5.01
C SER A 44 10.38 0.88 4.94
N ALA A 45 9.75 1.52 3.95
CA ALA A 45 9.59 2.98 3.96
C ALA A 45 8.70 3.47 5.13
N LEU A 46 7.94 2.56 5.76
CA LEU A 46 7.08 2.84 6.90
C LEU A 46 7.79 2.67 8.26
N GLU A 47 9.12 2.47 8.26
CA GLU A 47 9.91 2.39 9.49
C GLU A 47 9.85 3.73 10.24
N GLY A 48 9.59 3.66 11.55
CA GLY A 48 9.42 4.85 12.40
C GLY A 48 7.97 5.37 12.47
N LEU A 49 7.04 4.76 11.73
CA LEU A 49 5.61 5.10 11.79
C LEU A 49 4.79 4.16 12.70
N GLU A 50 5.44 3.26 13.44
CA GLU A 50 4.79 2.12 14.10
C GLU A 50 3.66 2.51 15.06
N ASP A 51 3.81 3.63 15.76
CA ASP A 51 2.85 4.10 16.77
C ASP A 51 2.01 5.30 16.30
N VAL A 52 2.13 5.70 15.02
CA VAL A 52 1.54 6.97 14.55
C VAL A 52 0.73 6.86 13.27
N ILE A 53 1.03 5.94 12.36
CA ILE A 53 0.25 5.81 11.13
C ILE A 53 -1.07 5.09 11.41
N GLU A 54 -2.17 5.78 11.11
CA GLU A 54 -3.54 5.33 11.30
C GLU A 54 -4.11 4.78 9.99
N GLU A 55 -3.75 5.38 8.84
CA GLU A 55 -4.25 4.96 7.53
C GLU A 55 -3.12 4.82 6.50
N PHE A 56 -3.10 3.69 5.79
CA PHE A 56 -2.19 3.44 4.69
C PHE A 56 -2.96 2.90 3.49
N SER A 57 -2.87 3.60 2.36
CA SER A 57 -3.58 3.19 1.15
C SER A 57 -2.69 3.17 -0.09
N VAL A 58 -2.92 2.16 -0.94
CA VAL A 58 -2.25 2.00 -2.22
C VAL A 58 -3.28 1.56 -3.26
N HIS A 59 -3.56 2.41 -4.23
CA HIS A 59 -4.50 2.14 -5.32
C HIS A 59 -3.81 2.26 -6.67
N PHE A 60 -4.00 1.28 -7.54
CA PHE A 60 -3.55 1.33 -8.95
C PHE A 60 -2.08 1.73 -9.11
N SER A 61 -1.21 1.28 -8.19
CA SER A 61 0.18 1.76 -8.10
C SER A 61 1.22 0.69 -8.35
N PHE A 62 0.82 -0.58 -8.43
CA PHE A 62 1.64 -1.72 -8.82
C PHE A 62 1.02 -2.43 -10.03
N SER A 63 1.85 -2.84 -10.98
CA SER A 63 1.46 -3.47 -12.25
C SER A 63 2.14 -4.83 -12.44
N GLU A 64 1.83 -5.54 -13.54
CA GLU A 64 2.48 -6.81 -13.89
C GLU A 64 4.02 -6.70 -13.93
N ASP A 65 4.56 -5.58 -14.40
CA ASP A 65 6.00 -5.35 -14.47
C ASP A 65 6.64 -5.06 -13.09
N ASN A 66 5.82 -4.57 -12.15
CA ASN A 66 6.26 -4.11 -10.83
C ASN A 66 5.21 -4.54 -9.79
N GLU A 67 5.14 -5.82 -9.49
CA GLU A 67 4.16 -6.39 -8.56
C GLU A 67 4.46 -6.03 -7.09
N LEU A 68 3.40 -5.88 -6.28
CA LEU A 68 3.55 -5.81 -4.83
C LEU A 68 3.80 -7.20 -4.25
N LYS A 69 5.07 -7.59 -4.17
CA LYS A 69 5.46 -8.93 -3.68
C LYS A 69 5.33 -9.09 -2.17
N PHE A 70 5.60 -8.02 -1.42
CA PHE A 70 5.61 -8.07 0.04
C PHE A 70 5.35 -6.70 0.63
N LEU A 71 4.42 -6.65 1.58
CA LEU A 71 4.17 -5.50 2.43
C LEU A 71 4.02 -6.01 3.87
N ASN A 72 4.93 -5.60 4.76
CA ASN A 72 4.80 -5.89 6.18
C ASN A 72 4.24 -4.69 6.92
N VAL A 73 2.99 -4.81 7.34
CA VAL A 73 2.32 -3.83 8.22
C VAL A 73 2.19 -4.31 9.66
N SER A 74 2.69 -5.51 10.00
CA SER A 74 2.45 -6.11 11.33
C SER A 74 3.05 -5.32 12.48
N THR A 75 4.01 -4.43 12.18
CA THR A 75 4.67 -3.57 13.16
C THR A 75 3.95 -2.24 13.36
N LEU A 76 2.99 -1.89 12.49
CA LEU A 76 2.21 -0.65 12.55
C LEU A 76 1.06 -0.81 13.54
N ARG A 77 1.35 -0.58 14.82
CA ARG A 77 0.44 -0.79 15.96
C ARG A 77 -0.74 0.16 15.97
N ALA A 78 -0.54 1.38 15.47
CA ALA A 78 -1.58 2.40 15.35
C ALA A 78 -2.43 2.27 14.08
N LEU A 79 -2.10 1.35 13.15
CA LEU A 79 -2.81 1.23 11.89
C LEU A 79 -4.24 0.74 12.11
N GLU A 80 -5.19 1.55 11.67
CA GLU A 80 -6.63 1.30 11.73
C GLU A 80 -7.19 0.95 10.35
N VAL A 81 -6.69 1.60 9.29
CA VAL A 81 -7.15 1.42 7.91
C VAL A 81 -5.99 1.02 7.01
N LEU A 82 -6.19 -0.08 6.28
CA LEU A 82 -5.29 -0.55 5.23
C LEU A 82 -6.11 -0.82 3.98
N GLU A 83 -5.83 -0.07 2.91
CA GLU A 83 -6.51 -0.23 1.63
C GLU A 83 -5.49 -0.56 0.54
N ILE A 84 -5.64 -1.71 -0.10
CA ILE A 84 -4.79 -2.13 -1.23
C ILE A 84 -5.73 -2.60 -2.33
N GLU A 85 -5.91 -1.77 -3.36
CA GLU A 85 -6.92 -1.99 -4.40
C GLU A 85 -6.36 -1.73 -5.80
N GLY A 86 -6.86 -2.45 -6.80
CA GLY A 86 -6.50 -2.22 -8.20
C GLY A 86 -4.99 -2.39 -8.48
N ASN A 87 -4.29 -3.13 -7.62
CA ASN A 87 -2.89 -3.49 -7.80
C ASN A 87 -2.80 -4.94 -8.27
N GLU A 88 -1.84 -5.24 -9.13
CA GLU A 88 -1.55 -6.62 -9.51
C GLU A 88 -0.83 -7.35 -8.35
N ILE A 89 -1.53 -8.33 -7.75
CA ILE A 89 -1.06 -9.11 -6.59
C ILE A 89 -1.02 -10.59 -6.97
N HIS A 90 0.15 -11.13 -7.31
CA HIS A 90 0.32 -12.58 -7.45
C HIS A 90 0.59 -13.23 -6.08
N SER A 91 -0.25 -14.23 -5.75
CA SER A 91 -0.47 -14.86 -4.44
C SER A 91 0.75 -15.55 -3.78
N THR A 92 1.83 -14.81 -3.53
CA THR A 92 2.96 -15.28 -2.70
C THR A 92 3.16 -14.38 -1.50
N ARG A 93 2.28 -14.60 -0.51
CA ARG A 93 2.47 -14.26 0.91
C ARG A 93 2.40 -12.76 1.24
N LEU A 94 1.24 -12.15 0.95
CA LEU A 94 0.76 -11.05 1.80
C LEU A 94 0.46 -11.62 3.18
N ARG A 95 1.34 -11.37 4.16
CA ARG A 95 1.07 -11.72 5.57
C ARG A 95 0.35 -10.55 6.21
N MET A 96 -0.94 -10.42 5.91
CA MET A 96 -1.83 -9.49 6.57
C MET A 96 -2.15 -10.06 7.96
N VAL A 97 -1.62 -9.46 9.03
CA VAL A 97 -1.89 -9.89 10.42
C VAL A 97 -2.82 -8.88 11.06
N ARG A 98 -4.05 -8.84 10.57
CA ARG A 98 -5.33 -8.53 11.23
C ARG A 98 -6.38 -8.96 10.19
N GLU A 99 -7.33 -9.79 10.58
CA GLU A 99 -8.41 -10.26 9.70
C GLU A 99 -9.20 -9.06 9.17
N TRP A 100 -9.07 -8.77 7.88
CA TRP A 100 -9.97 -7.88 7.16
C TRP A 100 -10.34 -8.54 5.84
N SER A 101 -11.63 -8.76 5.66
CA SER A 101 -12.23 -9.35 4.48
C SER A 101 -12.06 -8.40 3.29
N CYS A 102 -11.28 -8.80 2.29
CA CYS A 102 -11.49 -8.30 0.94
C CYS A 102 -12.79 -8.92 0.45
N GLU A 103 -13.89 -8.16 0.49
CA GLU A 103 -15.04 -8.53 -0.34
C GLU A 103 -14.59 -8.39 -1.80
N PRO A 104 -14.78 -9.42 -2.64
CA PRO A 104 -14.52 -9.29 -4.06
C PRO A 104 -15.51 -8.29 -4.64
N GLN A 105 -15.05 -7.09 -5.00
CA GLN A 105 -15.84 -6.16 -5.78
C GLN A 105 -15.93 -6.67 -7.22
N ASP A 106 -17.15 -7.03 -7.58
CA ASP A 106 -17.74 -7.03 -8.91
C ASP A 106 -17.03 -7.81 -10.02
N SER A 107 -17.30 -9.12 -10.08
CA SER A 107 -17.52 -9.75 -11.38
C SER A 107 -18.79 -9.15 -12.00
N VAL A 108 -18.62 -8.08 -12.79
CA VAL A 108 -19.68 -7.56 -13.64
C VAL A 108 -20.03 -8.64 -14.67
N CYS A 109 -21.13 -9.35 -14.45
CA CYS A 109 -21.82 -10.08 -15.50
C CYS A 109 -22.38 -9.06 -16.49
N HIS A 110 -21.80 -8.98 -17.68
CA HIS A 110 -22.48 -8.43 -18.85
C HIS A 110 -22.34 -9.40 -20.02
N ASP A 111 -23.47 -10.04 -20.33
CA ASP A 111 -23.79 -10.74 -21.56
C ASP A 111 -23.59 -9.86 -22.79
N GLU A 112 -23.11 -10.42 -23.91
CA GLU A 112 -23.51 -10.05 -25.28
C GLU A 112 -23.28 -11.26 -26.23
N LEU A 113 -24.39 -11.93 -26.57
CA LEU A 113 -24.81 -12.40 -27.90
C LEU A 113 -23.82 -13.14 -28.83
N SER A 114 -24.11 -14.43 -29.07
CA SER A 114 -24.45 -15.01 -30.40
C SER A 114 -24.98 -16.44 -30.26
#